data_AF-A0A2W3ZCR4-F1
#
_entry.id   AF-A0A2W3ZCR4-F1
#
_cell.length_a   1.000
_cell.length_b   1.000
_cell.length_c   1.000
_cell.angle_alpha   90.00
_cell.angle_beta   90.00
_cell.angle_gamma   90.00
#
_symmetry.space_group_name_H-M   'P 1'
#
loop_
_entity.id
_entity.type
_entity.pdbx_description
1 polymer ?
#
loop_
_entity_poly.entity_id
_entity_poly.type
_entity_poly.pdbx_seq_one_letter_code
_entity_poly.pdbx_strand_id
1 'polypeptide(L)' 'MFDNKENRYITKGVNEQVPKEIQLYCWNLIDKKRSEAETELDYLQIFEFNPDNQRQAIEVIHRQE' A
#
# COMPACT_ATOMS: atom_id res chain seq x y z
N MET A 1 -11.81 -9.51 2.68
CA MET A 1 -10.54 -9.19 3.35
C MET A 1 -10.14 -7.77 2.98
N PHE A 2 -9.80 -6.89 3.95
CA PHE A 2 -9.65 -5.43 3.77
C PHE A 2 -10.96 -4.64 3.57
N ASP A 3 -12.09 -5.12 4.12
CA ASP A 3 -13.44 -4.52 3.90
C ASP A 3 -13.66 -3.27 4.73
N ASN A 4 -13.09 -3.28 5.93
CA ASN A 4 -13.26 -2.22 6.90
C ASN A 4 -12.25 -1.10 6.61
N LYS A 5 -12.78 0.07 6.23
CA LYS A 5 -11.98 1.27 5.99
C LYS A 5 -11.83 2.16 7.22
N GLU A 6 -12.70 1.99 8.22
CA GLU A 6 -12.73 2.79 9.45
C GLU A 6 -11.61 2.40 10.43
N ASN A 7 -11.22 1.12 10.46
CA ASN A 7 -10.25 0.59 11.41
C ASN A 7 -8.96 0.13 10.73
N ARG A 8 -8.25 1.07 10.09
CA ARG A 8 -6.92 0.84 9.50
C ARG A 8 -5.83 1.32 10.45
N TYR A 9 -4.98 0.40 10.85
CA TYR A 9 -3.88 0.67 11.76
C TYR A 9 -2.54 0.59 11.04
N ILE A 10 -1.58 1.35 11.53
CA ILE A 10 -0.20 1.37 11.06
C ILE A 10 0.70 1.11 12.26
N THR A 11 1.71 0.26 12.08
CA THR A 11 2.70 0.02 13.15
C THR A 11 3.56 1.26 13.36
N LYS A 12 4.03 1.47 14.60
CA LYS A 12 4.85 2.63 14.96
C LYS A 12 6.04 2.83 14.01
N GLY A 13 6.75 1.75 13.70
CA GLY A 13 7.93 1.80 12.81
C GLY A 13 7.60 2.29 11.41
N VAL A 14 6.47 1.88 10.83
CA VAL A 14 6.01 2.38 9.52
C VAL A 14 5.58 3.83 9.64
N ASN A 15 4.89 4.22 10.72
CA ASN A 15 4.44 5.60 10.92
C ASN A 15 5.61 6.59 11.05
N GLU A 16 6.74 6.16 11.60
CA GLU A 16 7.94 6.99 11.79
C GLU A 16 8.84 7.05 10.54
N GLN A 17 8.84 6.00 9.71
CA GLN A 17 9.79 5.89 8.59
C GLN A 17 9.17 6.17 7.21
N VAL A 18 7.85 6.00 7.07
CA VAL A 18 7.16 6.12 5.78
C VAL A 18 6.29 7.39 5.81
N PRO A 19 6.45 8.33 4.87
CA PRO A 19 5.59 9.51 4.75
C PRO A 19 4.10 9.15 4.72
N LYS A 20 3.27 10.01 5.30
CA LYS A 20 1.84 9.72 5.48
C LYS A 20 1.12 9.53 4.15
N GLU A 21 1.54 10.27 3.14
CA GLU A 21 1.06 10.23 1.78
C GLU A 21 1.27 8.85 1.16
N ILE A 22 2.45 8.24 1.38
CA ILE A 22 2.77 6.89 0.88
C ILE A 22 1.92 5.85 1.63
N GLN A 23 1.77 5.97 2.94
CA GLN A 23 0.90 5.07 3.72
C GLN A 23 -0.55 5.09 3.19
N LEU A 24 -1.10 6.29 2.94
CA LEU A 24 -2.45 6.45 2.39
C LEU A 24 -2.53 5.91 0.95
N TYR A 25 -1.48 6.11 0.16
CA TYR A 25 -1.40 5.60 -1.20
C TYR A 25 -1.47 4.06 -1.24
N CYS A 26 -0.76 3.36 -0.36
CA CYS A 26 -0.86 1.90 -0.24
C CYS A 26 -2.28 1.43 0.06
N TRP A 27 -2.99 2.08 0.98
CA TRP A 27 -4.39 1.76 1.27
C TRP A 27 -5.31 1.97 0.06
N ASN A 28 -5.09 3.06 -0.69
CA ASN A 28 -5.85 3.34 -1.90
C ASN A 28 -5.59 2.29 -2.99
N LEU A 29 -4.36 1.78 -3.11
CA LEU A 29 -4.04 0.71 -4.06
C LEU A 29 -4.76 -0.60 -3.72
N ILE A 30 -4.83 -0.98 -2.44
CA ILE A 30 -5.61 -2.15 -1.98
C ILE A 30 -7.10 -1.95 -2.29
N ASP A 31 -7.64 -0.77 -1.96
CA ASP A 31 -9.05 -0.44 -2.23
C ASP A 31 -9.40 -0.50 -3.70
N LYS A 32 -8.51 0.00 -4.56
CA LYS A 32 -8.69 0.00 -6.00
C LYS A 32 -8.74 -1.43 -6.54
N LYS A 33 -7.71 -2.26 -6.27
CA LYS A 33 -7.68 -3.67 -6.69
C LYS A 33 -8.93 -4.41 -6.23
N ARG A 34 -9.39 -4.11 -5.02
CA ARG A 34 -10.60 -4.70 -4.49
C ARG A 34 -11.84 -4.31 -5.29
N SER A 35 -11.99 -3.02 -5.60
CA SER A 35 -13.16 -2.52 -6.31
C SER A 35 -13.25 -3.04 -7.75
N GLU A 36 -12.10 -3.34 -8.35
CA GLU A 36 -12.00 -3.85 -9.72
C GLU A 36 -12.41 -5.33 -9.83
N ALA A 37 -12.54 -6.05 -8.70
CA ALA A 37 -13.00 -7.45 -8.60
C ALA A 37 -12.24 -8.45 -9.51
N GLU A 38 -11.08 -8.06 -10.04
CA GLU A 38 -10.33 -8.84 -11.02
C GLU A 38 -9.69 -10.10 -10.41
N THR A 39 -9.43 -10.12 -9.09
CA THR A 39 -8.81 -11.26 -8.39
C THR A 39 -9.11 -11.20 -6.88
N GLU A 40 -9.22 -12.36 -6.23
CA GLU A 40 -9.32 -12.45 -4.77
C GLU A 40 -8.03 -11.93 -4.12
N LEU A 41 -8.15 -11.08 -3.10
CA LEU A 41 -7.00 -10.49 -2.43
C LEU A 41 -6.52 -11.37 -1.29
N ASP A 42 -5.24 -11.74 -1.34
CA ASP A 42 -4.57 -12.44 -0.25
C ASP A 42 -4.40 -11.55 0.98
N TYR A 43 -4.34 -12.18 2.15
CA TYR A 43 -4.20 -11.46 3.42
C TYR A 43 -2.90 -10.68 3.54
N LEU A 44 -1.86 -11.09 2.81
CA LEU A 44 -0.56 -10.45 2.80
C LEU A 44 -0.38 -9.65 1.51
N GLN A 45 -0.30 -8.33 1.66
CA GLN A 45 -0.04 -7.39 0.59
C GLN A 45 1.36 -6.81 0.80
N ILE A 46 2.22 -6.92 -0.21
CA ILE A 46 3.63 -6.52 -0.14
C ILE A 46 3.84 -5.30 -1.03
N PHE A 47 4.35 -4.23 -0.43
CA PHE A 47 4.76 -3.00 -1.11
C PHE A 47 6.27 -2.82 -0.98
N GLU A 48 6.94 -2.72 -2.13
CA GLU A 48 8.36 -2.39 -2.19
C GLU A 48 8.50 -0.97 -2.75
N PHE A 49 9.28 -0.14 -2.05
CA PHE A 49 9.51 1.26 -2.41
C PHE A 49 10.95 1.43 -2.91
N ASN A 50 11.10 1.79 -4.17
CA ASN A 50 12.39 2.03 -4.80
C ASN A 50 12.52 3.52 -5.14
N PRO A 51 13.28 4.31 -4.36
CA PRO A 51 13.51 5.72 -4.67
C PRO A 51 14.29 5.86 -5.99
N ASP A 52 13.72 6.59 -6.93
CA ASP A 52 14.39 7.02 -8.16
C ASP A 52 14.83 8.49 -8.01
N ASN A 53 16.09 8.66 -7.62
CA ASN A 53 16.68 9.98 -7.41
C ASN A 53 16.84 10.78 -8.72
N GLN A 54 16.87 10.13 -9.88
CA GLN A 54 16.97 10.83 -11.17
C GLN A 54 15.64 11.47 -11.56
N ARG A 55 14.54 10.76 -11.31
CA ARG A 55 13.18 11.23 -11.62
C ARG A 55 12.51 11.99 -10.47
N GLN A 56 13.19 12.09 -9.32
CA GLN A 56 12.61 12.59 -8.07
C GLN A 56 11.28 11.90 -7.75
N ALA A 57 11.24 10.58 -7.94
CA ALA A 57 10.05 9.76 -7.83
C ALA A 57 10.32 8.54 -6.95
N ILE A 58 9.26 7.85 -6.55
CA ILE A 58 9.34 6.55 -5.88
C ILE A 58 8.59 5.56 -6.75
N GLU A 59 9.29 4.54 -7.21
CA GLU A 59 8.65 3.38 -7.83
C GLU A 59 8.06 2.51 -6.71
N VAL A 60 6.81 2.09 -6.91
CA VAL A 60 6.08 1.24 -5.98
C VAL A 60 5.74 -0.07 -6.68
N ILE A 61 6.32 -1.17 -6.19
CA ILE A 61 5.98 -2.51 -6.66
C ILE A 61 4.99 -3.11 -5.65
N HIS A 62 3.78 -3.44 -6.13
CA HIS A 62 2.71 -4.01 -5.31
C HIS A 62 2.39 -5.44 -5.74
N ARG A 63 2.73 -6.40 -4.89
CA ARG A 63 2.47 -7.84 -5.09
C ARG A 63 1.73 -8.45 -3.90
N GLN A 64 1.18 -9.64 -4.12
CA GLN A 64 0.57 -10.49 -3.09
C GLN A 64 1.20 -11.90 -3.17
N GLU A 65 1.15 -12.65 -2.06
CA GLU A 65 1.68 -14.03 -1.98
C GLU A 65 0.66 -15.05 -2.50
#